data_AF-A0A7G1KR87-F1
#
_entry.id   AF-A0A7G1KR87-F1
#
_cell.length_a   1.000
_cell.length_b   1.000
_cell.length_c   1.000
_cell.angle_alpha   90.00
_cell.angle_beta   90.00
_cell.angle_gamma   90.00
#
_symmetry.space_group_name_H-M   'P 1'
#
loop_
_entity.id
_entity.type
_entity.pdbx_description
1 polymer ?
#
loop_
_entity_poly.entity_id
_entity_poly.type
_entity_poly.pdbx_seq_one_letter_code
_entity_poly.pdbx_strand_id
1 'polypeptide(L)'
;MEDDERRVWELAVELGLPDATGVGALDGEGIHPIALLLEESAHRIRGINRIPCFTAFGPVVELDEFAQRAWGESYDPARIPVECRLSVYVTDTELDELARAVTDDLGLDHDGNSTTVGRKVAVSLRPISLELHENRFYQHLVDQYENRPGAD
;
A
#
# COMPACT_ATOMS: atom_id res chain seq x y z
N MET A 1 20.66 17.51 6.08
CA MET A 1 20.40 16.72 4.87
C MET A 1 19.74 15.46 5.38
N GLU A 2 18.45 15.55 5.63
CA GLU A 2 17.61 14.41 6.06
C GLU A 2 16.97 13.74 4.84
N ASP A 3 16.98 14.42 3.69
CA ASP A 3 16.43 14.01 2.38
C ASP A 3 17.12 12.78 1.75
N ASP A 4 18.24 12.32 2.30
CA ASP A 4 18.99 11.14 1.82
C ASP A 4 18.72 9.88 2.66
N GLU A 5 18.03 10.00 3.80
CA GLU A 5 17.75 8.86 4.65
C GLU A 5 16.59 8.03 4.09
N ARG A 6 16.88 6.78 3.72
CA ARG A 6 15.86 5.83 3.27
C ARG A 6 15.11 5.24 4.46
N ARG A 7 13.78 5.22 4.36
CA ARG A 7 12.88 4.66 5.37
C ARG A 7 11.83 3.79 4.71
N VAL A 8 11.23 2.90 5.50
CA VAL A 8 10.06 2.15 5.04
C VAL A 8 8.83 3.02 5.19
N TRP A 9 8.10 3.18 4.10
CA TRP A 9 6.82 3.88 4.05
C TRP A 9 5.74 2.94 3.56
N GLU A 10 4.54 3.08 4.09
CA GLU A 10 3.35 2.40 3.59
C GLU A 10 2.34 3.41 3.09
N LEU A 11 1.94 3.24 1.83
CA LEU A 11 0.82 3.92 1.22
C LEU A 11 -0.35 2.94 1.20
N ALA A 12 -1.49 3.36 1.75
CA ALA A 12 -2.73 2.57 1.70
C ALA A 12 -3.82 3.31 0.93
N VAL A 13 -4.53 2.58 0.08
CA VAL A 13 -5.69 3.05 -0.66
C VAL A 13 -6.90 2.27 -0.16
N GLU A 14 -7.73 2.92 0.67
CA GLU A 14 -8.98 2.36 1.14
C GLU A 14 -9.98 2.34 -0.01
N LEU A 15 -10.40 1.14 -0.39
CA LEU A 15 -11.34 0.93 -1.47
C LEU A 15 -12.78 0.96 -0.97
N GLY A 16 -13.06 0.92 0.34
CA GLY A 16 -14.41 0.80 0.89
C GLY A 16 -14.82 -0.66 1.08
N LEU A 17 -16.12 -0.93 1.22
CA LEU A 17 -16.59 -2.29 1.52
C LEU A 17 -16.23 -3.31 0.42
N PRO A 18 -15.93 -4.57 0.80
CA PRO A 18 -15.62 -5.63 -0.14
C PRO A 18 -16.81 -5.88 -1.06
N ASP A 19 -16.53 -5.95 -2.37
CA ASP A 19 -17.54 -6.21 -3.37
C ASP A 19 -17.79 -7.73 -3.47
N ALA A 20 -19.05 -8.17 -3.37
CA ALA A 20 -19.37 -9.61 -3.37
C ALA A 20 -19.02 -10.33 -4.70
N THR A 21 -18.84 -9.59 -5.79
CA THR A 21 -18.57 -10.14 -7.15
C THR A 21 -17.69 -9.23 -8.02
N GLY A 22 -17.10 -8.19 -7.45
CA GLY A 22 -16.39 -7.12 -8.18
C GLY A 22 -14.87 -7.17 -8.05
N VAL A 23 -14.21 -6.12 -8.53
CA VAL A 23 -12.74 -5.96 -8.48
C VAL A 23 -12.19 -6.03 -7.03
N GLY A 24 -13.01 -5.72 -6.02
CA GLY A 24 -12.68 -5.81 -4.60
C GLY A 24 -13.20 -7.06 -3.87
N ALA A 25 -13.46 -8.16 -4.58
CA ALA A 25 -13.83 -9.42 -3.96
C ALA A 25 -12.63 -10.04 -3.23
N LEU A 26 -12.82 -10.39 -1.95
CA LEU A 26 -11.78 -11.03 -1.12
C LEU A 26 -11.38 -12.42 -1.63
N ASP A 27 -12.27 -13.09 -2.37
CA ASP A 27 -12.06 -14.43 -2.93
C ASP A 27 -11.55 -14.42 -4.39
N GLY A 28 -11.10 -13.28 -4.90
CA GLY A 28 -10.52 -13.18 -6.25
C GLY A 28 -9.21 -13.96 -6.36
N GLU A 29 -9.11 -14.86 -7.34
CA GLU A 29 -7.85 -15.55 -7.64
C GLU A 29 -6.89 -14.55 -8.33
N GLY A 30 -5.80 -14.18 -7.66
CA GLY A 30 -4.75 -13.30 -8.21
C GLY A 30 -4.47 -12.05 -7.35
N ILE A 31 -3.56 -11.20 -7.83
CA ILE A 31 -3.23 -9.92 -7.18
C ILE A 31 -4.30 -8.90 -7.56
N HIS A 32 -4.85 -8.18 -6.56
CA HIS A 32 -5.84 -7.13 -6.79
C HIS A 32 -5.30 -6.08 -7.78
N PRO A 33 -6.06 -5.64 -8.80
CA PRO A 33 -5.54 -4.78 -9.86
C PRO A 33 -5.06 -3.41 -9.35
N ILE A 34 -5.66 -2.89 -8.28
CA ILE A 34 -5.13 -1.66 -7.63
C ILE A 34 -3.78 -1.93 -6.96
N ALA A 35 -3.56 -3.11 -6.37
CA ALA A 35 -2.25 -3.46 -5.82
C ALA A 35 -1.19 -3.56 -6.93
N LEU A 36 -1.53 -4.18 -8.07
CA LEU A 36 -0.66 -4.21 -9.25
C LEU A 36 -0.32 -2.80 -9.75
N LEU A 37 -1.33 -1.93 -9.86
CA LEU A 37 -1.14 -0.54 -10.28
C LEU A 37 -0.20 0.21 -9.35
N LEU A 38 -0.32 0.03 -8.03
CA LEU A 38 0.59 0.64 -7.06
C LEU A 38 2.04 0.17 -7.25
N GLU A 39 2.24 -1.13 -7.50
CA GLU A 39 3.57 -1.68 -7.83
C GLU A 39 4.13 -1.10 -9.14
N GLU A 40 3.29 -0.97 -10.18
CA GLU A 40 3.66 -0.35 -11.44
C GLU A 40 4.05 1.13 -11.28
N SER A 41 3.36 1.89 -10.41
CA SER A 41 3.74 3.26 -10.07
C SER A 41 5.15 3.34 -9.46
N ALA A 42 5.49 2.41 -8.56
CA ALA A 42 6.83 2.32 -7.96
C ALA A 42 7.90 1.96 -9.01
N HIS A 43 7.59 1.04 -9.92
CA HIS A 43 8.47 0.71 -11.03
C HIS A 43 8.65 1.86 -12.03
N ARG A 44 7.66 2.72 -12.21
CA ARG A 44 7.73 3.84 -13.16
C ARG A 44 8.77 4.89 -12.78
N ILE A 45 8.89 5.20 -11.49
CA ILE A 45 9.73 6.33 -11.04
C ILE A 45 11.23 6.05 -11.08
N ARG A 46 11.65 4.78 -10.95
CA ARG A 46 13.07 4.38 -10.94
C ARG A 46 13.41 3.19 -11.82
N GLY A 47 12.44 2.54 -12.45
CA GLY A 47 12.60 1.29 -13.19
C GLY A 47 12.27 0.06 -12.35
N ILE A 48 12.08 -1.07 -13.03
CA ILE A 48 11.70 -2.35 -12.42
C ILE A 48 12.77 -2.78 -11.39
N ASN A 49 12.32 -3.20 -10.19
CA ASN A 49 13.17 -3.67 -9.09
C ASN A 49 14.23 -2.66 -8.60
N ARG A 50 14.03 -1.36 -8.83
CA ARG A 50 14.94 -0.31 -8.32
C ARG A 50 14.50 0.26 -6.98
N ILE A 51 13.20 0.26 -6.73
CA ILE A 51 12.61 0.52 -5.42
C ILE A 51 12.13 -0.82 -4.88
N PRO A 52 12.67 -1.30 -3.75
CA PRO A 52 12.11 -2.44 -3.05
C PRO A 52 10.68 -2.13 -2.64
N CYS A 53 9.75 -2.98 -3.04
CA CYS A 53 8.34 -2.81 -2.75
C CYS A 53 7.66 -4.13 -2.40
N PHE A 54 6.59 -4.03 -1.62
CA PHE A 54 5.71 -5.12 -1.28
C PHE A 54 4.26 -4.62 -1.33
N THR A 55 3.38 -5.36 -2.00
CA THR A 55 1.95 -5.03 -2.05
C THR A 55 1.10 -6.05 -1.32
N ALA A 56 0.08 -5.57 -0.64
CA ALA A 56 -0.93 -6.41 0.01
C ALA A 56 -2.34 -5.88 -0.25
N PHE A 57 -3.31 -6.79 -0.26
CA PHE A 57 -4.74 -6.46 -0.30
C PHE A 57 -5.44 -7.19 0.84
N GLY A 58 -6.37 -6.52 1.51
CA GLY A 58 -7.12 -7.12 2.61
C GLY A 58 -7.96 -6.10 3.38
N PRO A 59 -8.56 -6.50 4.50
CA PRO A 59 -9.31 -5.58 5.35
C PRO A 59 -8.40 -4.49 5.93
N VAL A 60 -8.96 -3.32 6.18
CA VAL A 60 -8.32 -2.26 6.96
C VAL A 60 -8.09 -2.81 8.38
N VAL A 61 -6.82 -3.16 8.67
CA VAL A 61 -6.45 -3.96 9.84
C VAL A 61 -6.91 -3.33 11.15
N GLU A 62 -6.74 -2.02 11.31
CA GLU A 62 -7.13 -1.31 12.53
C GLU A 62 -8.64 -1.40 12.80
N LEU A 63 -9.46 -1.36 11.74
CA LEU A 63 -10.91 -1.49 11.87
C LEU A 63 -11.33 -2.93 12.14
N ASP A 64 -10.70 -3.90 11.47
CA ASP A 64 -10.95 -5.33 11.70
C ASP A 64 -10.57 -5.73 13.13
N GLU A 65 -9.40 -5.30 13.60
CA GLU A 65 -8.91 -5.53 14.95
C GLU A 65 -9.80 -4.90 16.03
N PHE A 66 -10.32 -3.70 15.78
CA PHE A 66 -11.29 -3.06 16.67
C PHE A 66 -12.61 -3.83 16.67
N ALA A 67 -13.11 -4.20 15.48
CA ALA A 67 -14.37 -4.92 15.33
C ALA A 67 -14.34 -6.28 16.03
N GLN A 68 -13.25 -7.02 15.87
CA GLN A 68 -13.02 -8.30 16.54
C GLN A 68 -13.00 -8.14 18.06
N ARG A 69 -12.38 -7.07 18.59
CA ARG A 69 -12.36 -6.78 20.04
C ARG A 69 -13.71 -6.34 20.58
N ALA A 70 -14.49 -5.58 19.80
CA ALA A 70 -15.78 -5.04 20.22
C ALA A 70 -16.91 -6.06 20.13
N TRP A 71 -16.91 -6.92 19.10
CA TRP A 71 -18.04 -7.79 18.76
C TRP A 71 -17.70 -9.28 18.66
N GLY A 72 -16.42 -9.65 18.72
CA GLY A 72 -15.96 -11.05 18.73
C GLY A 72 -16.47 -11.86 17.54
N GLU A 73 -16.88 -13.10 17.79
CA GLU A 73 -17.34 -14.05 16.76
C GLU A 73 -18.66 -13.66 16.09
N SER A 74 -19.37 -12.63 16.58
CA SER A 74 -20.64 -12.17 15.99
C SER A 74 -20.46 -11.13 14.89
N TYR A 75 -19.23 -10.72 14.61
CA TYR A 75 -18.90 -9.74 13.59
C TYR A 75 -18.78 -10.38 12.20
N ASP A 76 -19.28 -9.66 11.19
CA ASP A 76 -19.29 -10.07 9.79
C ASP A 76 -18.16 -9.34 9.03
N PRO A 77 -17.14 -10.05 8.52
CA PRO A 77 -15.98 -9.45 7.85
C PRO A 77 -16.34 -8.67 6.58
N ALA A 78 -17.49 -8.96 5.96
CA ALA A 78 -17.98 -8.19 4.83
C ALA A 78 -18.31 -6.72 5.16
N ARG A 79 -18.32 -6.35 6.45
CA ARG A 79 -18.60 -4.99 6.92
C ARG A 79 -17.36 -4.13 7.12
N ILE A 80 -16.16 -4.69 6.99
CA ILE A 80 -14.94 -3.92 7.09
C ILE A 80 -14.45 -3.49 5.73
N PRO A 81 -14.13 -2.19 5.54
CA PRO A 81 -13.50 -1.73 4.33
C PRO A 81 -12.23 -2.51 4.02
N VAL A 82 -11.97 -2.70 2.73
CA VAL A 82 -10.73 -3.28 2.23
C VAL A 82 -9.82 -2.19 1.70
N GLU A 83 -8.51 -2.43 1.75
CA GLU A 83 -7.47 -1.54 1.28
C GLU A 83 -6.42 -2.29 0.45
N CYS A 84 -5.84 -1.59 -0.51
CA CYS A 84 -4.58 -1.98 -1.13
C CYS A 84 -3.45 -1.20 -0.48
N ARG A 85 -2.42 -1.91 -0.02
CA ARG A 85 -1.22 -1.35 0.60
C ARG A 85 -0.02 -1.57 -0.28
N LEU A 86 0.83 -0.56 -0.35
CA LEU A 86 2.15 -0.58 -0.96
C LEU A 86 3.16 -0.14 0.08
N SER A 87 4.04 -1.05 0.50
CA SER A 87 5.18 -0.76 1.36
C SER A 87 6.43 -0.60 0.50
N VAL A 88 7.19 0.47 0.70
CA VAL A 88 8.39 0.81 -0.08
C VAL A 88 9.54 1.24 0.81
N TYR A 89 10.78 0.97 0.38
CA TYR A 89 11.99 1.50 1.03
C TYR A 89 12.64 2.61 0.18
N VAL A 90 12.38 3.86 0.54
CA VAL A 90 12.64 5.05 -0.30
C VAL A 90 13.13 6.24 0.51
N THR A 91 13.75 7.22 -0.15
CA THR A 91 13.99 8.56 0.40
C THR A 91 12.73 9.43 0.29
N ASP A 92 12.68 10.56 1.01
CA ASP A 92 11.57 11.52 0.89
C ASP A 92 11.38 12.06 -0.54
N THR A 93 12.46 12.28 -1.28
CA THR A 93 12.37 12.71 -2.70
C THR A 93 11.71 11.64 -3.57
N GLU A 94 12.12 10.37 -3.40
CA GLU A 94 11.50 9.25 -4.13
C GLU A 94 10.05 9.04 -3.70
N LEU A 95 9.72 9.31 -2.44
CA LEU A 95 8.37 9.24 -1.91
C LEU A 95 7.45 10.31 -2.52
N ASP A 96 7.93 11.54 -2.68
CA ASP A 96 7.21 12.61 -3.37
C ASP A 96 6.95 12.28 -4.85
N GLU A 97 7.94 11.70 -5.54
CA GLU A 97 7.79 11.22 -6.91
C GLU A 97 6.77 10.06 -6.98
N LEU A 98 6.81 9.13 -6.03
CA LEU A 98 5.88 8.01 -5.93
C LEU A 98 4.45 8.50 -5.69
N ALA A 99 4.25 9.43 -4.75
CA ALA A 99 2.94 9.99 -4.44
C ALA A 99 2.29 10.64 -5.69
N ARG A 100 3.08 11.33 -6.51
CA ARG A 100 2.61 11.88 -7.79
C ARG A 100 2.26 10.78 -8.80
N ALA A 101 3.10 9.76 -8.94
CA ALA A 101 2.85 8.65 -9.85
C ALA A 101 1.58 7.88 -9.48
N VAL A 102 1.39 7.57 -8.19
CA VAL A 102 0.19 6.91 -7.67
C VAL A 102 -1.05 7.77 -7.89
N THR A 103 -0.95 9.09 -7.69
CA THR A 103 -2.07 10.02 -7.93
C THR A 103 -2.49 10.00 -9.40
N ASP A 104 -1.52 10.04 -10.33
CA ASP A 104 -1.75 9.97 -11.77
C ASP A 104 -2.37 8.62 -12.19
N ASP A 105 -1.81 7.51 -11.72
CA ASP A 105 -2.27 6.16 -12.08
C ASP A 105 -3.66 5.83 -11.53
N LEU A 106 -3.97 6.27 -10.32
CA LEU A 106 -5.31 6.16 -9.76
C LEU A 106 -6.30 7.16 -10.38
N GLY A 107 -5.80 8.15 -11.13
CA GLY A 107 -6.58 9.28 -11.62
C GLY A 107 -7.31 9.99 -10.49
N LEU A 108 -6.57 10.32 -9.42
CA LEU A 108 -7.10 10.99 -8.23
C LEU A 108 -7.25 12.48 -8.47
N ASP A 109 -8.44 13.00 -8.19
CA ASP A 109 -8.67 14.44 -8.09
C ASP A 109 -8.40 14.97 -6.67
N HIS A 110 -8.47 16.30 -6.50
CA HIS A 110 -8.29 16.95 -5.21
C HIS A 110 -9.35 16.59 -4.16
N ASP A 111 -10.50 16.07 -4.59
CA ASP A 111 -11.60 15.64 -3.72
C ASP A 111 -11.49 14.16 -3.32
N GLY A 112 -10.49 13.44 -3.85
CA GLY A 112 -10.22 12.03 -3.59
C GLY A 112 -11.05 11.07 -4.45
N ASN A 113 -11.69 11.55 -5.52
CA ASN A 113 -12.34 10.66 -6.49
C ASN A 113 -11.27 10.02 -7.38
N SER A 114 -11.27 8.69 -7.43
CA SER A 114 -10.42 7.93 -8.35
C SER A 114 -11.22 7.53 -9.58
N THR A 115 -10.72 7.90 -10.77
CA THR A 115 -11.30 7.40 -12.02
C THR A 115 -11.08 5.91 -12.21
N THR A 116 -9.95 5.39 -11.70
CA THR A 116 -9.58 3.97 -11.83
C THR A 116 -10.44 3.07 -10.94
N VAL A 117 -10.72 3.49 -9.70
CA VAL A 117 -11.63 2.76 -8.79
C VAL A 117 -13.10 3.08 -9.09
N GLY A 118 -13.38 4.22 -9.73
CA GLY A 118 -14.74 4.66 -10.07
C GLY A 118 -15.54 5.23 -8.89
N ARG A 119 -14.86 5.54 -7.78
CA ARG A 119 -15.46 6.12 -6.56
C ARG A 119 -14.42 6.94 -5.78
N LYS A 120 -14.91 7.64 -4.75
CA LYS A 120 -14.06 8.28 -3.76
C LYS A 120 -13.29 7.23 -2.96
N VAL A 121 -12.00 7.44 -2.78
CA VAL A 121 -11.11 6.61 -1.98
C VAL A 121 -10.41 7.47 -0.92
N ALA A 122 -9.97 6.83 0.17
CA ALA A 122 -9.07 7.45 1.11
C ALA A 122 -7.65 6.95 0.84
N VAL A 123 -6.69 7.86 0.77
CA VAL A 123 -5.27 7.53 0.67
C VAL A 123 -4.60 7.93 1.97
N SER A 124 -3.86 7.01 2.57
CA SER A 124 -3.05 7.28 3.74
C SER A 124 -1.58 6.98 3.44
N LEU A 125 -0.70 7.69 4.13
CA LEU A 125 0.73 7.51 4.05
C LEU A 125 1.28 7.50 5.47
N ARG A 126 1.99 6.43 5.85
CA ARG A 126 2.57 6.28 7.17
C ARG A 126 3.99 5.71 7.12
N PRO A 127 4.91 6.21 7.97
CA PRO A 127 6.21 5.60 8.12
C PRO A 127 6.08 4.30 8.91
N ILE A 128 6.86 3.28 8.54
CA ILE A 128 7.00 2.04 9.29
C ILE A 128 8.37 2.07 9.99
N SER A 129 8.37 2.08 11.32
CA SER A 129 9.60 1.98 12.09
C SER A 129 10.08 0.53 12.16
N LEU A 130 11.26 0.26 11.60
CA LEU A 130 11.92 -1.04 11.67
C LEU A 130 12.49 -1.36 13.05
N GLU A 131 12.53 -0.39 13.97
CA GLU A 131 12.96 -0.62 15.36
C GLU A 131 11.94 -1.45 16.15
N LEU A 132 10.69 -1.46 15.70
CA LEU A 132 9.62 -2.24 16.32
C LEU A 132 9.69 -3.69 15.85
N HIS A 133 9.67 -4.63 16.81
CA HIS A 133 9.74 -6.06 16.51
C HIS A 133 8.63 -6.50 15.53
N GLU A 134 7.40 -6.00 15.70
CA GLU A 134 6.26 -6.33 14.84
C GLU A 134 6.53 -6.02 13.35
N ASN A 135 7.39 -5.06 13.06
CA ASN A 135 7.73 -4.63 11.71
C ASN A 135 8.93 -5.38 11.11
N ARG A 136 9.47 -6.41 11.79
CA ARG A 136 10.62 -7.20 11.29
C ARG A 136 10.38 -7.79 9.91
N PHE A 137 9.13 -8.05 9.53
CA PHE A 137 8.81 -8.49 8.17
C PHE A 137 9.41 -7.53 7.14
N TYR A 138 9.26 -6.21 7.31
CA TYR A 138 9.69 -5.19 6.33
C TYR A 138 11.21 -5.04 6.18
N GLN A 139 12.00 -5.72 7.02
CA GLN A 139 13.46 -5.76 6.86
C GLN A 139 13.86 -6.30 5.48
N HIS A 140 13.06 -7.20 4.89
CA HIS A 140 13.32 -7.73 3.56
C HIS A 140 13.41 -6.66 2.47
N LEU A 141 12.74 -5.50 2.63
CA LEU A 141 12.82 -4.39 1.68
C LEU A 141 14.20 -3.73 1.72
N VAL A 142 14.80 -3.63 2.91
CA VAL A 142 16.17 -3.15 3.10
C VAL A 142 17.15 -4.16 2.50
N ASP A 143 16.98 -5.45 2.82
CA ASP A 143 17.82 -6.53 2.28
C ASP A 143 17.78 -6.55 0.74
N GLN A 144 16.61 -6.33 0.12
CA GLN A 144 16.47 -6.24 -1.34
C GLN A 144 17.26 -5.06 -1.92
N TYR A 145 17.27 -3.91 -1.24
CA TYR A 145 18.04 -2.74 -1.67
C TYR A 145 19.54 -3.00 -1.60
N GLU A 146 20.02 -3.51 -0.46
CA GLU A 146 21.43 -3.75 -0.20
C GLU A 146 22.01 -4.86 -1.08
N ASN A 147 21.22 -5.91 -1.36
CA ASN A 147 21.65 -7.03 -2.19
C ASN A 147 21.43 -6.81 -3.69
N ARG A 148 21.03 -5.60 -4.12
CA ARG A 148 20.80 -5.35 -5.55
C ARG A 148 22.13 -5.37 -6.33
N PRO A 149 22.19 -6.02 -7.50
CA PRO A 149 23.35 -5.95 -8.37
C PRO A 149 23.55 -4.49 -8.85
N GLY A 150 24.60 -3.84 -8.37
CA GLY A 150 24.91 -2.42 -8.63
C GLY A 150 24.53 -1.45 -7.52
N ALA A 151 24.55 -1.88 -6.26
CA ALA A 151 24.79 -1.00 -5.11
C ALA A 151 26.31 -0.82 -4.93
N ASP A 152 26.92 -0.04 -5.83
CA ASP A 152 28.25 0.57 -5.67
C ASP A 152 28.11 2.04 -6.12
#